data_AF-A0A955U5F6-F1
#
_entry.id   AF-A0A955U5F6-F1
#
_cell.length_a   1.000
_cell.length_b   1.000
_cell.length_c   1.000
_cell.angle_alpha   90.00
_cell.angle_beta   90.00
_cell.angle_gamma   90.00
#
_symmetry.space_group_name_H-M   'P 1'
#
loop_
_entity.id
_entity.type
_entity.pdbx_description
1 polymer ?
#
loop_
_entity_poly.entity_id
_entity_poly.type
_entity_poly.pdbx_seq_one_letter_code
_entity_poly.pdbx_strand_id
1 'polypeptide(L)'
;MESKVVRLWLERPEDEARPALDALRYVLSFARLTVVRASDGRDVDLTGPLALHAKQIREMLEPRVEKASGLWAAARDLPDLIRRTRLARTSVLDHLPVDRDALEREVTTRVLAVASGGGGGAGYVYPGVYDRLERGGL
;
A
#
# COMPACT_ATOMS: atom_id res chain seq x y z
N MET A 1 3.01 9.04 -1.00
CA MET A 1 4.21 8.19 -1.06
C MET A 1 4.10 7.09 -2.12
N GLU A 2 3.13 6.17 -2.02
CA GLU A 2 2.96 5.10 -3.03
C GLU A 2 2.74 5.62 -4.45
N SER A 3 1.89 6.63 -4.63
CA SER A 3 1.70 7.31 -5.91
C SER A 3 2.99 7.89 -6.50
N LYS A 4 3.92 8.35 -5.65
CA LYS A 4 5.22 8.87 -6.06
C LYS A 4 6.18 7.75 -6.49
N VAL A 5 6.15 6.60 -5.82
CA VAL A 5 6.88 5.40 -6.26
C VAL A 5 6.39 4.94 -7.64
N VAL A 6 5.08 4.93 -7.87
CA VAL A 6 4.51 4.58 -9.18
C VAL A 6 4.91 5.61 -10.25
N ARG A 7 4.88 6.91 -9.93
CA ARG A 7 5.34 7.97 -10.85
C ARG A 7 6.81 7.83 -11.23
N LEU A 8 7.69 7.54 -10.26
CA LEU A 8 9.12 7.31 -10.52
C LEU A 8 9.34 6.14 -11.51
N TRP A 9 8.49 5.11 -11.47
CA TRP A 9 8.54 4.03 -12.46
C TRP A 9 7.94 4.45 -13.81
N LEU A 10 6.82 5.18 -13.83
CA LEU A 10 6.21 5.65 -15.08
C LEU A 10 7.11 6.63 -15.85
N GLU A 11 7.94 7.40 -15.16
CA GLU A 11 8.92 8.30 -15.77
C GLU A 11 10.02 7.53 -16.53
N ARG A 12 10.36 6.31 -16.08
CA ARG A 12 11.33 5.40 -16.71
C ARG A 12 10.89 3.94 -16.51
N PRO A 13 9.98 3.43 -17.37
CA PRO A 13 9.42 2.10 -17.20
C PRO A 13 10.44 1.05 -17.64
N GLU A 14 11.29 0.63 -16.70
CA GLU A 14 12.23 -0.46 -16.86
C GLU A 14 11.60 -1.76 -16.34
N ASP A 15 11.52 -2.79 -17.18
CA ASP A 15 10.94 -4.09 -16.80
C ASP A 15 11.76 -4.76 -15.68
N GLU A 16 13.08 -4.59 -15.69
CA GLU A 16 13.98 -5.09 -14.65
C GLU A 16 13.69 -4.49 -13.27
N ALA A 17 13.12 -3.28 -13.23
CA ALA A 17 12.76 -2.59 -12.00
C ALA A 17 11.37 -2.98 -11.48
N ARG A 18 10.59 -3.78 -12.24
CA ARG A 18 9.24 -4.19 -11.89
C ARG A 18 9.17 -4.95 -10.55
N PRO A 19 10.05 -5.92 -10.23
CA PRO A 19 10.04 -6.57 -8.93
C PRO A 19 10.27 -5.61 -7.76
N ALA A 20 11.10 -4.58 -7.96
CA ALA A 20 11.34 -3.55 -6.95
C ALA A 20 10.11 -2.66 -6.73
N LEU A 21 9.41 -2.30 -7.81
CA LEU A 21 8.14 -1.58 -7.75
C LEU A 21 7.11 -2.37 -6.94
N ASP A 22 6.89 -3.65 -7.29
CA ASP A 22 5.87 -4.48 -6.65
C ASP A 22 6.19 -4.71 -5.17
N ALA A 23 7.46 -4.91 -4.82
CA ALA A 23 7.89 -5.04 -3.43
C ALA A 23 7.71 -3.74 -2.62
N LEU A 24 8.04 -2.57 -3.19
CA LEU A 24 7.81 -1.28 -2.53
C LEU A 24 6.32 -1.01 -2.31
N ARG A 25 5.49 -1.30 -3.32
CA ARG A 25 4.03 -1.18 -3.22
C ARG A 25 3.46 -2.09 -2.14
N TYR A 26 3.93 -3.34 -2.07
CA TYR A 26 3.53 -4.28 -1.04
C TYR A 26 3.84 -3.75 0.36
N VAL A 27 5.09 -3.32 0.60
CA VAL A 27 5.52 -2.76 1.89
C VAL A 27 4.66 -1.55 2.28
N LEU A 28 4.41 -0.65 1.33
CA LEU A 28 3.60 0.55 1.55
C LEU A 28 2.14 0.23 1.86
N SER A 29 1.56 -0.71 1.11
CA SER A 29 0.18 -1.14 1.31
C SER A 29 0.03 -1.84 2.66
N PHE A 30 0.95 -2.74 3.02
CA PHE A 30 0.98 -3.41 4.31
C PHE A 30 1.08 -2.41 5.48
N ALA A 31 1.98 -1.43 5.37
CA ALA A 31 2.16 -0.39 6.38
C ALA A 31 0.95 0.53 6.56
N ARG A 32 0.01 0.54 5.61
CA ARG A 32 -1.21 1.35 5.64
C ARG A 32 -2.46 0.55 6.01
N LEU A 33 -2.33 -0.74 6.33
CA LEU A 33 -3.45 -1.54 6.80
C LEU A 33 -3.96 -0.99 8.13
N THR A 34 -5.29 -0.84 8.21
CA THR A 34 -5.98 -0.40 9.42
C THR A 34 -6.96 -1.45 9.89
N VAL A 35 -7.79 -1.99 9.02
CA VAL A 35 -8.76 -3.04 9.34
C VAL A 35 -8.65 -4.14 8.30
N VAL A 36 -8.68 -5.39 8.76
CA VAL A 36 -8.76 -6.57 7.88
C VAL A 36 -9.96 -7.41 8.29
N ARG A 37 -10.78 -7.79 7.31
CA ARG A 37 -11.89 -8.72 7.48
C ARG A 37 -11.36 -10.15 7.51
N ALA A 38 -11.41 -10.81 8.66
CA ALA A 38 -11.06 -12.21 8.82
C ALA A 38 -12.04 -13.14 8.07
N SER A 39 -11.62 -14.37 7.79
CA SER A 39 -12.43 -15.42 7.14
C SER A 39 -13.73 -15.75 7.89
N ASP A 40 -13.79 -15.54 9.21
CA ASP A 40 -15.00 -15.71 10.02
C ASP A 40 -15.97 -14.52 9.94
N GLY A 41 -15.64 -13.49 9.15
CA GLY A 41 -16.48 -12.32 8.94
C GLY A 41 -16.26 -11.18 9.92
N ARG A 42 -15.36 -11.30 10.90
CA ARG A 42 -15.05 -10.24 11.86
C ARG A 42 -14.03 -9.24 11.31
N ASP A 43 -14.20 -7.97 11.66
CA ASP A 43 -13.21 -6.93 11.41
C ASP A 43 -12.16 -6.94 12.52
N VAL A 44 -10.89 -7.00 12.13
CA VAL A 44 -9.75 -6.96 13.04
C VAL A 44 -8.99 -5.66 12.83
N ASP A 45 -8.89 -4.85 13.88
CA ASP A 45 -8.14 -3.60 13.87
C ASP A 45 -6.63 -3.87 14.01
N LEU A 46 -5.88 -3.41 13.01
CA LEU A 46 -4.43 -3.49 12.89
C LEU A 46 -3.75 -2.15 13.17
N THR A 47 -4.49 -1.07 13.42
CA THR A 47 -3.95 0.28 13.61
C THR A 47 -2.93 0.33 14.75
N GLY A 48 -3.26 -0.26 15.90
CA GLY A 48 -2.34 -0.39 17.03
C GLY A 48 -1.15 -1.33 16.74
N PRO A 49 -1.42 -2.61 16.40
CA PRO A 49 -0.37 -3.60 16.11
C PRO A 49 0.64 -3.16 15.04
N LEU A 50 0.20 -2.43 14.00
CA LEU A 50 1.05 -1.97 12.91
C LEU A 50 1.60 -0.54 13.10
N ALA A 51 1.20 0.21 14.14
CA ALA A 51 1.59 1.61 14.32
C ALA A 51 3.11 1.83 14.25
N LEU A 52 3.88 1.00 14.97
CA LEU A 52 5.34 1.11 15.00
C LEU A 52 5.95 0.76 13.63
N HIS A 53 5.45 -0.28 12.99
CA HIS A 53 5.88 -0.67 11.65
C HIS A 53 5.60 0.45 10.63
N ALA A 54 4.38 0.99 10.63
CA ALA A 54 3.95 2.07 9.75
C ALA A 54 4.81 3.32 9.90
N LYS A 55 5.12 3.70 11.15
CA LYS A 55 6.03 4.81 11.47
C LYS A 55 7.41 4.58 10.88
N GLN A 56 8.00 3.41 11.12
CA GLN A 56 9.34 3.07 10.65
C GLN A 56 9.44 3.06 9.12
N ILE A 57 8.45 2.46 8.43
CA ILE A 57 8.40 2.45 6.97
C ILE A 57 8.35 3.88 6.43
N ARG A 58 7.55 4.76 7.03
CA ARG A 58 7.48 6.18 6.65
C ARG A 58 8.84 6.87 6.84
N GLU A 59 9.42 6.78 8.03
CA GLU A 59 10.71 7.44 8.35
C GLU A 59 11.85 6.98 7.44
N MET A 60 11.87 5.70 7.06
CA MET A 60 12.89 5.16 6.15
C MET A 60 12.64 5.58 4.70
N LEU A 61 11.40 5.47 4.22
CA LEU A 61 11.11 5.55 2.80
C LEU A 61 10.80 6.98 2.32
N GLU A 62 10.17 7.81 3.15
CA GLU A 62 9.81 9.18 2.80
C GLU A 62 11.01 10.03 2.32
N PRO A 63 12.12 10.16 3.06
CA PRO A 63 13.26 10.95 2.60
C PRO A 63 13.91 10.37 1.34
N ARG A 64 13.81 9.05 1.12
CA ARG A 64 14.38 8.37 -0.05
C ARG A 64 13.53 8.60 -1.27
N VAL A 65 12.21 8.45 -1.18
CA VAL A 65 11.29 8.70 -2.29
C VAL A 65 11.24 10.19 -2.64
N GLU A 66 11.35 11.08 -1.65
CA GLU A 66 11.35 12.53 -1.89
C GLU A 66 12.58 13.00 -2.70
N LYS A 67 13.75 12.40 -2.44
CA LYS A 67 15.04 12.79 -3.06
C LYS A 67 15.49 11.86 -4.18
N ALA A 68 14.74 10.79 -4.46
CA ALA A 68 15.14 9.79 -5.45
C ALA A 68 15.09 10.37 -6.86
N SER A 69 16.16 10.13 -7.62
CA SER A 69 16.22 10.39 -9.06
C SER A 69 15.58 9.28 -9.91
N GLY A 70 15.09 8.20 -9.28
CA GLY A 70 14.48 7.05 -9.94
C GLY A 70 14.14 5.92 -8.96
N LEU A 71 13.43 4.90 -9.46
CA LEU A 71 12.91 3.80 -8.65
C LEU A 71 14.01 3.02 -7.90
N TRP A 72 15.14 2.73 -8.53
CA TRP A 72 16.26 2.02 -7.89
C TRP A 72 16.84 2.77 -6.69
N ALA A 73 16.91 4.10 -6.77
CA ALA A 73 17.37 4.92 -5.66
C ALA A 73 16.39 4.87 -4.48
N ALA A 74 15.08 4.86 -4.77
CA ALA A 74 14.04 4.66 -3.76
C ALA A 74 14.05 3.23 -3.18
N ALA A 75 14.39 2.22 -3.98
CA ALA A 75 14.45 0.81 -3.60
C ALA A 75 15.75 0.39 -2.89
N ARG A 76 16.70 1.32 -2.66
CA ARG A 76 18.02 0.97 -2.07
C ARG A 76 17.91 0.23 -0.74
N ASP A 77 16.96 0.61 0.11
CA ASP A 77 16.78 0.02 1.44
C ASP A 77 15.72 -1.09 1.44
N LEU A 78 15.27 -1.53 0.25
CA LEU A 78 14.20 -2.50 0.09
C LEU A 78 14.42 -3.83 0.84
N PRO A 79 15.63 -4.42 0.89
CA PRO A 79 15.85 -5.65 1.67
C PRO A 79 15.49 -5.51 3.15
N ASP A 80 15.83 -4.36 3.76
CA ASP A 80 15.51 -4.09 5.16
C ASP A 80 14.03 -3.81 5.37
N LEU A 81 13.40 -3.09 4.44
CA LEU A 81 11.95 -2.86 4.45
C LEU A 81 11.17 -4.17 4.36
N ILE A 82 11.58 -5.08 3.46
CA ILE A 82 10.99 -6.42 3.32
C ILE A 82 11.16 -7.21 4.61
N ARG A 83 12.37 -7.23 5.17
CA ARG A 83 12.65 -7.95 6.43
C ARG A 83 11.74 -7.47 7.56
N ARG A 84 11.60 -6.15 7.75
CA ARG A 84 10.71 -5.57 8.77
C ARG A 84 9.25 -5.91 8.51
N THR A 85 8.80 -5.83 7.26
CA THR A 85 7.43 -6.17 6.86
C THR A 85 7.12 -7.63 7.13
N ARG A 86 8.06 -8.53 6.85
CA ARG A 86 7.92 -9.96 7.18
C ARG A 86 7.77 -10.19 8.68
N LEU A 87 8.57 -9.53 9.51
CA LEU A 87 8.46 -9.65 10.97
C LEU A 87 7.12 -9.13 11.48
N ALA A 88 6.66 -7.97 10.99
CA ALA A 88 5.36 -7.41 11.35
C ALA A 88 4.22 -8.34 10.91
N ARG A 89 4.28 -8.89 9.70
CA ARG A 89 3.31 -9.87 9.20
C ARG A 89 3.27 -11.13 10.06
N THR A 90 4.41 -11.71 10.38
CA THR A 90 4.48 -12.87 11.28
C THR A 90 3.86 -12.54 12.63
N SER A 91 4.20 -11.38 13.21
CA SER A 91 3.61 -10.95 14.48
C SER A 91 2.08 -10.80 14.42
N VAL A 92 1.52 -10.23 13.34
CA VAL A 92 0.07 -10.13 13.12
C VAL A 92 -0.56 -11.52 13.06
N LEU A 93 0.01 -12.43 12.27
CA LEU A 93 -0.53 -13.80 12.09
C LEU A 93 -0.44 -14.65 13.37
N ASP A 94 0.59 -14.43 14.19
CA ASP A 94 0.80 -15.20 15.42
C ASP A 94 -0.10 -14.72 16.57
N HIS A 95 -0.50 -13.45 16.59
CA HIS A 95 -1.14 -12.83 17.77
C HIS A 95 -2.56 -12.32 17.52
N LEU A 96 -3.01 -12.24 16.27
CA LEU A 96 -4.34 -11.73 15.91
C LEU A 96 -5.15 -12.79 15.18
N PRO A 97 -6.49 -12.79 15.33
CA PRO A 97 -7.37 -13.76 14.68
C PRO A 97 -7.59 -13.37 13.20
N VAL A 98 -6.52 -13.29 12.41
CA VAL A 98 -6.54 -12.98 10.98
C VAL A 98 -5.82 -14.10 10.23
N ASP A 99 -6.47 -14.64 9.21
CA ASP A 99 -5.84 -15.60 8.32
C ASP A 99 -4.95 -14.91 7.28
N ARG A 100 -3.95 -15.66 6.82
CA ARG A 100 -2.98 -15.16 5.84
C ARG A 100 -3.65 -14.72 4.55
N ASP A 101 -4.65 -15.45 4.07
CA ASP A 101 -5.27 -15.16 2.78
C ASP A 101 -6.12 -13.88 2.85
N ALA A 102 -6.80 -13.62 3.96
CA ALA A 102 -7.46 -12.35 4.24
C ALA A 102 -6.46 -11.18 4.24
N LEU A 103 -5.34 -11.34 4.94
CA LEU A 103 -4.30 -10.32 5.02
C LEU A 103 -3.69 -10.01 3.65
N GLU A 104 -3.29 -11.04 2.90
CA GLU A 104 -2.64 -10.87 1.59
C GLU A 104 -3.61 -10.33 0.54
N ARG A 105 -4.91 -10.69 0.59
CA ARG A 105 -5.94 -10.09 -0.29
C ARG A 105 -6.05 -8.59 -0.06
N GLU A 106 -6.08 -8.14 1.19
CA GLU A 106 -6.20 -6.70 1.49
C GLU A 106 -4.98 -5.91 0.97
N VAL A 107 -3.79 -6.48 1.07
CA VAL A 107 -2.54 -5.81 0.63
C VAL A 107 -2.42 -5.79 -0.90
N THR A 108 -2.77 -6.89 -1.57
CA THR A 108 -2.48 -7.06 -3.00
C THR A 108 -3.56 -6.50 -3.93
N THR A 109 -4.78 -6.30 -3.41
CA THR A 109 -5.94 -5.89 -4.23
C THR A 109 -6.27 -4.39 -4.12
N ARG A 110 -5.38 -3.59 -3.54
CA ARG A 110 -5.62 -2.16 -3.34
C ARG A 110 -5.63 -1.40 -4.69
N VAL A 111 -6.75 -0.74 -4.97
CA VAL A 111 -6.92 0.06 -6.19
C VAL A 111 -6.08 1.33 -6.07
N LEU A 112 -5.30 1.66 -7.11
CA LEU A 112 -4.41 2.83 -7.12
C LEU A 112 -4.92 3.98 -7.99
N ALA A 113 -5.83 3.68 -8.91
CA ALA A 113 -6.38 4.65 -9.83
C ALA A 113 -7.83 4.29 -10.13
N VAL A 114 -8.66 5.33 -10.20
CA VAL A 114 -10.05 5.24 -10.63
C VAL A 114 -10.10 5.90 -11.99
N ALA A 115 -10.33 5.11 -13.04
CA ALA A 115 -10.51 5.61 -14.39
C ALA A 115 -11.99 5.93 -14.60
N SER A 116 -12.33 7.22 -14.56
CA SER A 116 -13.68 7.69 -14.87
C SER A 116 -13.78 7.98 -16.37
N GLY A 117 -14.56 7.17 -17.09
CA GLY A 117 -14.86 7.40 -18.51
C GLY A 117 -15.60 8.72 -18.73
N GLY A 118 -15.38 9.38 -19.87
CA GLY A 118 -15.95 10.71 -20.14
C GLY A 118 -17.49 10.74 -20.05
N GLY A 119 -18.02 11.74 -19.34
CA GLY A 119 -19.45 11.89 -19.10
C GLY A 119 -19.88 13.35 -19.15
N GLY A 120 -20.17 13.86 -20.35
CA GLY A 120 -20.59 15.25 -20.54
C GLY A 120 -21.82 15.63 -19.71
N GLY A 121 -22.88 14.81 -19.73
CA GLY A 121 -24.12 15.07 -18.98
C GLY A 121 -24.31 14.25 -17.69
N ALA A 122 -23.58 13.15 -17.52
CA ALA A 122 -23.69 12.26 -16.37
C ALA A 122 -22.64 12.52 -15.27
N GLY A 123 -21.72 13.48 -15.48
CA GLY A 123 -20.58 13.70 -14.59
C GLY A 123 -20.92 14.19 -13.18
N TYR A 124 -22.15 14.65 -12.94
CA TYR A 124 -22.60 15.10 -11.63
C TYR A 124 -22.65 13.99 -10.57
N VAL A 125 -22.56 12.71 -10.96
CA VAL A 125 -22.53 11.57 -10.03
C VAL A 125 -21.12 11.30 -9.46
N TYR A 126 -20.06 11.74 -10.15
CA TYR A 126 -18.68 11.45 -9.75
C TYR A 126 -18.29 11.98 -8.36
N PRO A 127 -18.72 13.17 -7.91
CA PRO A 127 -18.39 13.66 -6.57
C PRO A 127 -18.83 12.70 -5.46
N GLY A 128 -20.03 12.12 -5.55
CA GLY A 128 -20.52 11.15 -4.56
C GLY A 128 -19.77 9.82 -4.61
N VAL A 129 -19.31 9.41 -5.79
CA VAL A 129 -18.46 8.23 -5.95
C VAL A 129 -17.08 8.47 -5.33
N TYR A 130 -16.45 9.62 -5.59
CA TYR A 130 -15.15 9.94 -5.01
C TYR A 130 -15.19 10.13 -3.49
N ASP A 131 -16.22 10.77 -2.93
CA ASP A 131 -16.40 10.88 -1.46
C ASP A 131 -16.54 9.48 -0.82
N ARG A 132 -17.24 8.56 -1.47
CA ARG A 132 -17.35 7.17 -1.00
C ARG A 132 -16.02 6.41 -1.06
N LEU A 133 -15.25 6.62 -2.12
CA LEU A 133 -13.94 5.99 -2.29
C LEU A 133 -12.94 6.52 -1.26
N GLU A 134 -12.92 7.83 -1.03
CA GLU A 134 -12.08 8.50 -0.03
C GLU A 134 -12.36 7.96 1.38
N ARG A 135 -13.65 7.88 1.77
CA ARG A 135 -14.06 7.27 3.05
C ARG A 135 -13.72 5.79 3.16
N GLY A 136 -13.69 5.09 2.02
CA GLY A 136 -13.27 3.69 1.91
C GLY A 136 -11.75 3.49 1.91
N GLY A 137 -10.96 4.57 1.96
CA GLY A 137 -9.50 4.50 2.02
C GLY A 137 -8.81 4.43 0.66
N LEU A 138 -9.49 4.87 -0.40
CA LEU A 138 -8.94 5.10 -1.75
C LEU A 138 -8.67 6.58 -2.02
#